data_AF-A0A1H7L3M5-F1
#
_entry.id   AF-A0A1H7L3M5-F1
#
_cell.length_a   1.000
_cell.length_b   1.000
_cell.length_c   1.000
_cell.angle_alpha   90.00
_cell.angle_beta   90.00
_cell.angle_gamma   90.00
#
_symmetry.space_group_name_H-M   'P 1'
#
loop_
_entity.id
_entity.type
_entity.pdbx_description
1 polymer ?
#
loop_
_entity_poly.entity_id
_entity_poly.type
_entity_poly.pdbx_seq_one_letter_code
_entity_poly.pdbx_strand_id
1 'polypeptide(L)' 'MALVSQADLMAKLREANVLQLSQVKAVVFETTGDISVLHSEHSMQIDSIIMDDVSLKS' A
#
# COMPACT_ATOMS: atom_id res chain seq x y z
N MET A 1 -11.81 8.80 12.97
CA MET A 1 -10.67 8.00 12.49
C MET A 1 -11.24 6.66 12.06
N ALA A 2 -11.20 6.35 10.77
CA ALA A 2 -11.56 5.02 10.30
C ALA A 2 -10.48 4.04 10.77
N LEU A 3 -10.86 3.00 11.51
CA LEU A 3 -9.97 1.90 11.84
C LEU A 3 -9.94 1.01 10.61
N VAL A 4 -8.89 1.15 9.79
CA VAL A 4 -8.71 0.30 8.63
C VAL A 4 -8.51 -1.14 9.10
N SER A 5 -9.40 -2.03 8.66
CA SER A 5 -9.34 -3.44 8.99
C SER A 5 -8.50 -4.23 7.98
N GLN A 6 -8.17 -5.48 8.31
CA GLN A 6 -7.56 -6.40 7.34
C GLN A 6 -8.46 -6.62 6.11
N ALA A 7 -9.79 -6.57 6.28
CA ALA A 7 -10.73 -6.73 5.18
C ALA A 7 -10.64 -5.55 4.19
N ASP A 8 -10.50 -4.32 4.71
CA ASP A 8 -10.33 -3.11 3.90
C ASP A 8 -9.01 -3.16 3.12
N LEU A 9 -7.92 -3.58 3.77
CA LEU A 9 -6.64 -3.80 3.10
C LEU A 9 -6.78 -4.83 1.96
N MET A 10 -7.40 -5.97 2.22
CA MET A 10 -7.59 -7.00 1.19
C MET A 10 -8.51 -6.52 0.05
N ALA A 11 -9.50 -5.67 0.33
CA ALA A 11 -10.33 -5.04 -0.69
C ALA A 11 -9.49 -4.11 -1.59
N LYS A 12 -8.62 -3.30 -0.99
CA LYS A 12 -7.74 -2.38 -1.71
C LYS A 12 -6.69 -3.10 -2.56
N LEU A 13 -6.16 -4.24 -2.09
CA LEU A 13 -5.31 -5.11 -2.91
C LEU A 13 -6.06 -5.65 -4.15
N ARG A 14 -7.32 -6.06 -4.00
CA ARG A 14 -8.15 -6.50 -5.14
C ARG A 14 -8.48 -5.36 -6.09
N GLU A 15 -8.78 -4.18 -5.55
CA GLU A 15 -9.04 -2.95 -6.32
C GLU A 15 -7.82 -2.57 -7.17
N ALA A 16 -6.60 -2.71 -6.61
CA ALA A 16 -5.34 -2.52 -7.32
C ALA A 16 -4.97 -3.70 -8.25
N ASN A 17 -5.83 -4.71 -8.40
CA ASN A 17 -5.58 -5.89 -9.22
C ASN A 17 -4.27 -6.63 -8.84
N VAL A 18 -3.92 -6.63 -7.56
CA VAL A 18 -2.79 -7.42 -7.04
C VAL A 18 -3.18 -8.89 -7.05
N LEU A 19 -2.48 -9.68 -7.86
CA LEU A 19 -2.74 -11.11 -7.99
C LEU A 19 -1.82 -11.94 -7.07
N GLN A 20 -0.66 -11.40 -6.72
CA GLN A 20 0.33 -12.04 -5.85
C GLN A 20 0.93 -11.03 -4.89
N LEU A 21 1.04 -11.39 -3.60
CA LEU A 21 1.62 -10.51 -2.58
C LEU A 21 3.09 -10.14 -2.87
N SER A 22 3.82 -10.96 -3.63
CA SER A 22 5.18 -10.66 -4.10
C SER A 22 5.27 -9.42 -5.02
N GLN A 23 4.16 -9.02 -5.63
CA GLN A 23 4.06 -7.81 -6.45
C GLN A 23 3.95 -6.54 -5.59
N VAL A 24 3.52 -6.68 -4.33
CA VAL A 24 3.33 -5.54 -3.42
C VAL A 24 4.68 -5.02 -2.96
N LYS A 25 4.92 -3.73 -3.18
CA LYS A 25 6.11 -3.02 -2.73
C LYS A 25 5.85 -2.25 -1.44
N ALA A 26 4.68 -1.64 -1.32
CA ALA A 26 4.27 -0.92 -0.13
C ALA A 26 2.74 -0.82 -0.02
N VAL A 27 2.28 -0.66 1.22
CA VAL A 27 0.90 -0.34 1.57
C VAL A 27 0.98 0.88 2.48
N VAL A 28 0.33 1.97 2.09
CA VAL A 28 0.35 3.24 2.81
C VAL A 28 -1.04 3.49 3.37
N PHE A 29 -1.09 3.75 4.68
CA PHE A 29 -2.31 4.16 5.35
C PHE A 29 -2.37 5.68 5.36
N GLU A 30 -3.32 6.23 4.61
CA GLU A 30 -3.47 7.68 4.48
C GLU A 30 -4.17 8.25 5.70
N THR A 31 -3.77 9.46 6.12
CA THR A 31 -4.44 10.17 7.24
C THR A 31 -5.93 10.45 6.97
N THR A 32 -6.34 10.45 5.71
CA THR A 32 -7.74 10.54 5.27
C THR A 32 -8.58 9.31 5.63
N GLY A 33 -7.94 8.20 6.02
CA GLY A 33 -8.58 6.91 6.26
C GLY A 33 -8.67 6.01 5.03
N ASP A 34 -8.00 6.36 3.93
CA ASP A 34 -7.85 5.50 2.75
C ASP A 34 -6.56 4.67 2.81
N ILE A 35 -6.40 3.75 1.86
CA ILE A 35 -5.20 2.91 1.69
C ILE A 35 -4.70 3.04 0.25
N SER A 36 -3.44 3.41 0.11
CA SER A 36 -2.73 3.37 -1.17
C SER A 36 -1.90 2.08 -1.27
N VAL A 37 -2.00 1.38 -2.40
CA VAL A 37 -1.21 0.16 -2.67
C VAL A 37 -0.23 0.44 -3.79
N LEU A 38 1.06 0.30 -3.50
CA LEU A 38 2.11 0.37 -4.50
C LEU A 38 2.53 -1.05 -4.85
N HIS A 39 2.29 -1.44 -6.10
CA HIS A 39 2.62 -2.77 -6.61
C HIS A 39 3.24 -2.69 -8.00
N SER A 40 4.06 -3.69 -8.34
CA SER A 40 4.66 -3.83 -9.66
C SER A 40 5.02 -5.29 -9.89
N GLU A 41 4.86 -5.76 -11.14
CA GLU A 41 5.35 -7.07 -11.55
C GLU A 41 6.88 -7.09 -11.77
N HIS A 42 7.52 -5.92 -11.77
CA HIS A 42 8.94 -5.77 -12.01
C HIS A 42 9.73 -5.43 -10.75
N SER A 43 11.05 -5.62 -10.82
CA SER A 43 12.00 -5.16 -9.81
C SER A 43 12.23 -3.64 -9.95
N MET A 44 11.20 -2.86 -9.63
CA MET A 44 11.25 -1.41 -9.54
C MET A 44 11.43 -0.97 -8.09
N GLN A 45 12.25 0.05 -7.87
CA GLN A 45 12.38 0.72 -6.58
C GLN A 45 11.38 1.87 -6.50
N ILE A 46 10.91 2.15 -5.28
CA ILE A 46 10.05 3.31 -5.02
C ILE A 46 10.97 4.51 -4.82
N ASP A 47 10.70 5.59 -5.55
CA ASP A 47 11.42 6.84 -5.35
C ASP A 47 11.20 7.36 -3.92
N SER A 48 12.30 7.71 -3.24
CA SER A 48 12.27 8.16 -1.84
C SER A 48 11.21 9.23 -1.55
N ILE A 49 11.06 10.22 -2.43
CA ILE A 49 10.08 11.31 -2.32
C ILE A 49 8.62 10.84 -2.17
N ILE A 50 8.28 9.65 -2.69
CA ILE A 50 6.93 9.07 -2.57
C ILE A 50 6.67 8.58 -1.13
N MET A 51 7.73 8.31 -0.37
CA MET A 51 7.68 7.78 1.00
C MET A 51 8.10 8.79 2.07
N ASP A 52 8.40 10.04 1.68
CA ASP A 52 8.99 11.05 2.58
C ASP A 52 8.12 11.37 3.81
N ASP A 53 6.79 11.27 3.69
CA ASP A 53 5.81 11.50 4.75
C ASP A 53 5.26 10.21 5.39
N VAL A 54 5.71 9.04 4.91
CA VAL A 54 5.26 7.73 5.37
C VAL A 54 6.17 7.22 6.49
N SER A 55 5.66 7.18 7.72
CA SER A 55 6.38 6.59 8.84
C SER A 55 6.39 5.05 8.75
N LEU A 56 7.56 4.46 8.53
CA LEU A 56 7.74 3.01 8.56
C LEU A 56 7.55 2.50 9.99
N LYS A 57 6.52 1.67 10.21
CA LYS A 57 6.43 0.83 11.40
C LYS A 57 7.21 -0.47 11.14
N SER A 58 8.34 -0.61 11.82
CA SER A 58 9.12 -1.84 11.95
C SER A 58 8.40 -2.91 12.74
#